data_AF-A0A1Y4U1I9-F1
#
_entry.id   AF-A0A1Y4U1I9-F1
#
_cell.length_a   1.000
_cell.length_b   1.000
_cell.length_c   1.000
_cell.angle_alpha   90.00
_cell.angle_beta   90.00
_cell.angle_gamma   90.00
#
_symmetry.space_group_name_H-M   'P 1'
#
loop_
_entity.id
_entity.type
_entity.pdbx_description
1 polymer ?
#
loop_
_entity_poly.entity_id
_entity_poly.type
_entity_poly.pdbx_seq_one_letter_code
_entity_poly.pdbx_strand_id
1 'polypeptide(L)'
;MDLKFSIVLFENEGYATVRGDKGVQDILASKADAGYIKDGTYPIIFSLHPYCWKWWISPKQEKINFSMFSADSWLDRPLQKNKPIQQRLISALEDWQKKYLRANETIKLISSGKHILYHCDVETVCGDAEIYCFDSVINTMEDHAQAEIITGNSFIKDVQGNAQIQCLDDRAMISNLGENAVVHEMKDISLIRYAYRDSQIHTLQDNSRILSLNGNTRVGTMNGHAIVDLASGQSVIEKVSCGCAVLGLSHDVQIKKLEAGAAVIPLRKVDYYRSDLPFSD
;
A
#
# COMPACT_ATOMS: atom_id res chain seq x y z
N MET A 1 -1.04 5.36 -10.97
CA MET A 1 -1.72 5.42 -9.66
C MET A 1 -3.21 5.64 -9.89
N ASP A 2 -4.04 4.63 -9.62
CA ASP A 2 -5.50 4.67 -9.81
C ASP A 2 -6.29 4.70 -8.48
N LEU A 3 -6.01 5.67 -7.59
CA LEU A 3 -6.84 5.89 -6.40
C LEU A 3 -8.20 6.47 -6.81
N LYS A 4 -9.18 5.58 -7.01
CA LYS A 4 -10.59 5.95 -7.22
C LYS A 4 -11.22 6.30 -5.88
N PHE A 5 -11.25 7.58 -5.56
CA PHE A 5 -12.09 8.11 -4.50
C PHE A 5 -13.33 8.74 -5.11
N SER A 6 -14.48 8.46 -4.52
CA SER A 6 -15.74 9.06 -4.93
C SER A 6 -16.26 9.95 -3.81
N ILE A 7 -16.69 11.16 -4.10
CA ILE A 7 -17.42 12.01 -3.16
C ILE A 7 -18.89 11.92 -3.47
N VAL A 8 -19.66 11.58 -2.46
CA VAL A 8 -21.10 11.49 -2.51
C VAL A 8 -21.68 12.73 -1.85
N LEU A 9 -22.41 13.55 -2.59
CA LEU A 9 -23.11 14.71 -2.04
C LEU A 9 -24.56 14.32 -1.72
N PHE A 10 -25.01 14.59 -0.49
CA PHE A 10 -26.39 14.39 -0.04
C PHE A 10 -27.21 15.69 -0.18
N GLU A 11 -28.54 15.63 -0.17
CA GLU A 11 -29.35 16.87 -0.31
C GLU A 11 -29.22 17.83 0.88
N ASN A 12 -29.01 17.32 2.10
CA ASN A 12 -28.97 18.06 3.36
C ASN A 12 -27.64 18.77 3.64
N GLU A 13 -26.93 19.21 2.60
CA GLU A 13 -25.56 19.76 2.67
C GLU A 13 -24.47 18.79 3.18
N GLY A 14 -24.82 17.55 3.52
CA GLY A 14 -23.86 16.53 3.88
C GLY A 14 -23.07 15.99 2.70
N TYR A 15 -21.92 15.41 3.00
CA TYR A 15 -21.12 14.65 2.04
C TYR A 15 -20.63 13.34 2.67
N ALA A 16 -20.40 12.33 1.83
CA ALA A 16 -19.65 11.12 2.13
C ALA A 16 -18.48 10.97 1.17
N THR A 17 -17.48 10.23 1.59
CA THR A 17 -16.30 9.89 0.77
C THR A 17 -16.24 8.37 0.70
N VAL A 18 -16.38 7.83 -0.51
CA VAL A 18 -16.52 6.41 -0.82
C VAL A 18 -15.32 5.93 -1.63
N ARG A 19 -14.88 4.70 -1.37
CA ARG A 19 -13.88 4.02 -2.17
C ARG A 19 -14.54 2.85 -2.91
N GLY A 20 -14.32 2.75 -4.22
CA GLY A 20 -14.62 1.55 -5.01
C GLY A 20 -15.73 1.64 -6.07
N ASP A 21 -15.59 0.80 -7.09
CA ASP A 21 -16.39 0.64 -8.30
C ASP A 21 -17.74 -0.09 -8.09
N LYS A 22 -18.14 -0.34 -6.84
CA LYS A 22 -19.39 -1.00 -6.46
C LYS A 22 -19.97 -0.45 -5.16
N GLY A 23 -20.54 0.74 -5.23
CA GLY A 23 -21.44 1.28 -4.20
C GLY A 23 -20.75 1.83 -2.95
N VAL A 24 -21.55 2.54 -2.13
CA VAL A 24 -21.17 3.20 -0.88
C VAL A 24 -20.69 2.16 0.15
N GLN A 25 -19.41 1.80 0.12
CA GLN A 25 -18.86 0.74 0.98
C GLN A 25 -17.95 1.26 2.10
N ASP A 26 -17.44 2.49 2.00
CA ASP A 26 -16.77 3.16 3.11
C ASP A 26 -17.26 4.61 3.15
N ILE A 27 -17.72 5.09 4.30
CA ILE A 27 -17.96 6.52 4.53
C ILE A 27 -16.73 7.03 5.27
N LEU A 28 -15.77 7.61 4.55
CA LEU A 28 -14.56 8.14 5.20
C LEU A 28 -14.91 9.37 6.04
N ALA A 29 -15.92 10.18 5.71
CA ALA A 29 -16.52 11.17 6.59
C ALA A 29 -17.99 11.40 6.23
N SER A 30 -18.89 11.49 7.22
CA SER A 30 -20.21 12.07 7.03
C SER A 30 -20.34 13.37 7.82
N LYS A 31 -20.87 14.41 7.17
CA LYS A 31 -21.43 15.58 7.85
C LYS A 31 -22.95 15.54 7.66
N ALA A 32 -23.63 14.64 8.35
CA ALA A 32 -25.08 14.62 8.39
C ALA A 32 -25.53 14.20 9.79
N ASP A 33 -26.27 15.08 10.47
CA ASP A 33 -27.20 14.64 11.51
C ASP A 33 -28.20 13.72 10.81
N ALA A 34 -28.08 12.41 11.04
CA ALA A 34 -28.96 11.32 10.61
C ALA A 34 -30.03 11.71 9.57
N GLY A 35 -29.63 11.85 8.30
CA GLY A 35 -30.52 12.23 7.20
C GLY A 35 -30.52 11.16 6.13
N TYR A 36 -31.50 10.27 6.21
CA TYR A 36 -31.77 9.22 5.22
C TYR A 36 -31.73 9.76 3.78
N ILE A 37 -31.18 8.96 2.85
CA ILE A 37 -31.44 9.10 1.41
C ILE A 37 -32.97 9.01 1.25
N LYS A 38 -33.63 10.10 0.84
CA LYS A 38 -35.06 10.05 0.53
C LYS A 38 -35.29 9.09 -0.62
N ASP A 39 -36.28 8.22 -0.46
CA ASP A 39 -36.67 7.26 -1.48
C ASP A 39 -37.04 8.01 -2.77
N GLY A 40 -36.40 7.66 -3.89
CA GLY A 40 -36.55 8.33 -5.19
C GLY A 40 -35.59 9.48 -5.48
N THR A 41 -34.57 9.73 -4.64
CA THR A 41 -33.56 10.77 -4.88
C THR A 41 -32.17 10.17 -5.03
N TYR A 42 -31.52 10.42 -6.18
CA TYR A 42 -30.22 9.84 -6.51
C TYR A 42 -29.08 10.65 -5.85
N PRO A 43 -28.22 10.04 -5.02
CA PRO A 43 -27.02 10.71 -4.52
C PRO A 43 -26.10 11.05 -5.69
N ILE A 44 -25.54 12.26 -5.72
CA ILE A 44 -24.59 12.64 -6.78
C ILE A 44 -23.22 12.08 -6.39
N ILE A 45 -22.76 11.09 -7.14
CA ILE A 45 -21.46 10.46 -6.96
C ILE A 45 -20.48 11.06 -7.95
N PHE A 46 -19.45 11.71 -7.42
CA PHE A 46 -18.33 12.21 -8.19
C PHE A 46 -17.13 11.32 -7.98
N SER A 47 -16.79 10.51 -8.98
CA SER A 47 -15.54 9.75 -8.99
C SER A 47 -14.40 10.69 -9.38
N LEU A 48 -13.45 10.87 -8.47
CA LEU A 48 -12.24 11.67 -8.68
C LEU A 48 -11.29 10.89 -9.58
N HIS A 49 -10.79 11.55 -10.63
CA HIS A 49 -9.75 10.97 -11.44
C HIS A 49 -8.52 10.70 -10.56
N PRO A 50 -7.84 9.57 -10.75
CA PRO A 50 -6.66 9.25 -9.97
C PRO A 50 -5.46 10.19 -10.04
N TYR A 51 -5.46 11.20 -10.92
CA TYR A 51 -4.41 12.23 -10.98
C TYR A 51 -4.77 13.50 -10.21
N CYS A 52 -5.98 13.54 -9.60
CA CYS A 52 -6.44 14.68 -8.82
C CYS A 52 -5.70 14.85 -7.48
N TRP A 53 -4.85 13.89 -7.08
CA TRP A 53 -4.03 13.97 -5.87
C TRP A 53 -3.17 15.24 -5.80
N LYS A 54 -2.76 15.81 -6.94
CA LYS A 54 -2.04 17.10 -6.99
C LYS A 54 -2.85 18.26 -6.43
N TRP A 55 -4.16 18.29 -6.72
CA TRP A 55 -5.07 19.25 -6.11
C TRP A 55 -5.20 19.02 -4.60
N TRP A 56 -5.12 17.77 -4.14
CA TRP A 56 -5.26 17.42 -2.73
C TRP A 56 -4.12 17.98 -1.89
N ILE A 57 -2.96 18.22 -2.48
CA ILE A 57 -1.77 18.70 -1.78
C ILE A 57 -1.84 20.22 -1.60
N SER A 58 -2.33 20.94 -2.61
CA SER A 58 -2.39 22.41 -2.61
C SER A 58 -3.66 22.95 -3.28
N PRO A 59 -4.83 22.87 -2.61
CA PRO A 59 -6.08 23.43 -3.11
C PRO A 59 -6.00 24.92 -3.43
N LYS A 60 -5.13 25.63 -2.71
CA LYS A 60 -4.91 27.07 -2.84
C LYS A 60 -4.10 27.45 -4.06
N GLN A 61 -3.31 26.53 -4.62
CA GLN A 61 -2.40 26.81 -5.74
C GLN A 61 -2.92 26.24 -7.06
N GLU A 62 -3.75 25.19 -7.01
CA GLU A 62 -4.38 24.59 -8.20
C GLU A 62 -5.90 24.83 -8.20
N LYS A 63 -6.44 25.42 -9.28
CA LYS A 63 -7.90 25.48 -9.47
C LYS A 63 -8.42 24.07 -9.78
N ILE A 64 -9.45 23.63 -9.07
CA ILE A 64 -10.16 22.39 -9.39
C ILE A 64 -10.60 22.44 -10.85
N ASN A 65 -10.12 21.48 -11.66
CA ASN A 65 -10.66 21.27 -12.99
C ASN A 65 -11.81 20.26 -12.93
N PHE A 66 -13.05 20.77 -13.00
CA PHE A 66 -14.25 19.94 -12.96
C PHE A 66 -14.39 18.95 -14.14
N SER A 67 -13.57 19.08 -15.20
CA SER A 67 -13.49 18.08 -16.26
C SER A 67 -12.80 16.78 -15.81
N MET A 68 -12.15 16.77 -14.65
CA MET A 68 -11.49 15.60 -14.05
C MET A 68 -12.43 14.77 -13.17
N PHE A 69 -13.72 15.10 -13.13
CA PHE A 69 -14.73 14.36 -12.37
C PHE A 69 -15.62 13.64 -13.36
N SER A 70 -15.72 12.32 -13.25
CA SER A 70 -16.76 11.58 -13.96
C SER A 70 -17.98 11.51 -13.06
N ALA A 71 -19.11 12.03 -13.55
CA ALA A 71 -20.38 11.72 -12.93
C ALA A 71 -20.82 10.34 -13.42
N ASP A 72 -21.21 9.45 -12.50
CA ASP A 72 -21.51 8.06 -12.82
C ASP A 72 -22.78 7.92 -13.68
N SER A 73 -23.67 8.93 -13.69
CA SER A 73 -24.87 8.97 -14.51
C SER A 73 -24.82 10.04 -15.61
N TRP A 74 -25.44 9.73 -16.76
CA TRP A 74 -25.64 10.70 -17.84
C TRP A 74 -26.50 11.89 -17.40
N LEU A 75 -27.37 11.70 -16.42
CA LEU A 75 -28.23 12.73 -15.80
C LEU A 75 -27.44 13.76 -15.00
N ASP A 76 -26.26 13.39 -14.50
CA ASP A 76 -25.44 14.22 -13.61
C ASP A 76 -24.39 15.04 -14.36
N ARG A 77 -24.17 14.75 -15.65
CA ARG A 77 -23.24 15.51 -16.51
C ARG A 77 -23.54 17.02 -16.60
N PRO A 78 -24.81 17.49 -16.63
CA PRO A 78 -25.12 18.92 -16.54
C PRO A 78 -24.71 19.55 -15.21
N LEU A 79 -24.67 18.76 -14.12
CA LEU A 79 -24.32 19.24 -12.77
C LEU A 79 -22.84 19.61 -12.64
N GLN A 80 -21.97 19.10 -13.52
CA GLN A 80 -20.57 19.54 -13.62
C GLN A 80 -20.43 21.04 -13.93
N LYS A 81 -21.45 21.68 -14.51
CA LYS A 81 -21.44 23.13 -14.80
C LYS A 81 -22.26 23.95 -13.80
N ASN A 82 -22.93 23.28 -12.86
CA ASN A 82 -23.78 23.91 -11.86
C ASN A 82 -22.89 24.50 -10.75
N LYS A 83 -22.76 25.83 -10.73
CA LYS A 83 -21.91 26.56 -9.76
C LYS A 83 -22.22 26.23 -8.29
N PRO A 84 -23.49 26.20 -7.83
CA PRO A 84 -23.83 25.72 -6.49
C PRO A 84 -23.28 24.32 -6.15
N ILE A 85 -23.43 23.35 -7.06
CA ILE A 85 -22.97 21.97 -6.83
C ILE A 85 -21.44 21.90 -6.82
N GLN A 86 -20.78 22.62 -7.72
CA GLN A 86 -19.32 22.77 -7.71
C GLN A 86 -18.81 23.33 -6.39
N GLN A 87 -19.47 24.36 -5.84
CA GLN A 87 -19.09 24.96 -4.57
C GLN A 87 -19.24 23.99 -3.39
N ARG A 88 -20.32 23.19 -3.41
CA ARG A 88 -20.54 22.13 -2.41
C ARG A 88 -19.47 21.03 -2.51
N LEU A 89 -19.08 20.65 -3.73
CA LEU A 89 -18.00 19.68 -3.94
C LEU A 89 -16.66 20.21 -3.44
N ILE A 90 -16.30 21.46 -3.75
CA ILE A 90 -15.09 22.12 -3.23
C ILE A 90 -15.11 22.11 -1.70
N SER A 91 -16.23 22.50 -1.09
CA SER A 91 -16.34 22.60 0.38
C SER A 91 -16.21 21.23 1.05
N ALA A 92 -16.82 20.19 0.48
CA ALA A 92 -16.69 18.81 0.95
C ALA A 92 -15.24 18.30 0.85
N LEU A 93 -14.58 18.58 -0.27
CA LEU A 93 -13.18 18.24 -0.48
C LEU A 93 -12.24 18.93 0.51
N GLU A 94 -12.44 20.24 0.73
CA GLU A 94 -11.63 21.01 1.70
C GLU A 94 -11.83 20.53 3.14
N ASP A 95 -13.05 20.18 3.52
CA ASP A 95 -13.36 19.65 4.86
C ASP A 95 -12.72 18.27 5.07
N TRP A 96 -12.85 17.38 4.08
CA TRP A 96 -12.20 16.08 4.08
C TRP A 96 -10.67 16.21 4.16
N GLN A 97 -10.08 17.09 3.36
CA GLN A 97 -8.64 17.34 3.37
C GLN A 97 -8.16 17.78 4.76
N LYS A 98 -8.84 18.75 5.38
CA LYS A 98 -8.50 19.22 6.74
C LYS A 98 -8.56 18.10 7.78
N LYS A 99 -9.43 17.12 7.58
CA LYS A 99 -9.67 16.05 8.55
C LYS A 99 -8.66 14.92 8.45
N TYR A 100 -8.25 14.53 7.24
CA TYR A 100 -7.46 13.32 7.02
C TYR A 100 -6.05 13.56 6.47
N LEU A 101 -5.82 14.65 5.73
CA LEU A 101 -4.53 14.89 5.11
C LEU A 101 -3.56 15.55 6.10
N ARG A 102 -2.38 14.94 6.22
CA ARG A 102 -1.17 15.50 6.82
C ARG A 102 -0.15 15.68 5.70
N ALA A 103 0.36 16.90 5.53
CA ALA A 103 1.24 17.21 4.42
C ALA A 103 2.45 18.04 4.85
N ASN A 104 3.67 17.56 4.55
CA ASN A 104 4.92 18.23 4.90
C ASN A 104 5.11 18.42 6.42
N GLU A 105 4.66 17.44 7.21
CA GLU A 105 4.69 17.50 8.67
C GLU A 105 5.71 16.51 9.24
N THR A 106 6.35 16.89 10.35
CA THR A 106 7.09 15.95 11.21
C THR A 106 6.20 15.52 12.37
N ILE A 107 5.88 14.25 12.47
CA ILE A 107 4.90 13.69 13.41
C ILE A 107 5.58 12.67 14.30
N LYS A 108 5.51 12.85 15.62
CA LYS A 108 6.12 11.88 16.55
C LYS A 108 5.33 10.58 16.64
N LEU A 109 4.01 10.68 16.71
CA LEU A 109 3.17 9.52 17.00
C LEU A 109 1.82 9.63 16.30
N ILE A 110 1.43 8.57 15.62
CA ILE A 110 0.08 8.32 15.13
C ILE A 110 -0.39 6.99 15.74
N SER A 111 -1.26 7.06 16.75
CA SER A 111 -1.69 5.86 17.49
C SER A 111 -3.10 5.39 17.16
N SER A 112 -3.88 6.19 16.42
CA SER A 112 -5.28 5.90 16.12
C SER A 112 -5.83 6.73 14.97
N GLY A 113 -6.92 6.25 14.35
CA GLY A 113 -7.68 6.96 13.34
C GLY A 113 -7.07 6.88 11.94
N LYS A 114 -7.79 7.44 10.95
CA LYS A 114 -7.37 7.43 9.54
C LYS A 114 -6.52 8.64 9.20
N HIS A 115 -5.38 8.45 8.55
CA HIS A 115 -4.50 9.55 8.12
C HIS A 115 -3.97 9.33 6.71
N ILE A 116 -3.83 10.40 5.95
CA ILE A 116 -3.17 10.42 4.65
C ILE A 116 -1.90 11.22 4.81
N LEU A 117 -0.76 10.57 4.59
CA LEU A 117 0.56 11.14 4.77
C LEU A 117 1.13 11.50 3.40
N TYR A 118 1.47 12.76 3.22
CA TYR A 118 2.17 13.23 2.02
C TYR A 118 3.40 14.04 2.40
N HIS A 119 4.59 13.63 1.95
CA HIS A 119 5.85 14.26 2.34
C HIS A 119 6.03 14.45 3.86
N CYS A 120 5.53 13.51 4.65
CA CYS A 120 5.67 13.55 6.10
C CYS A 120 6.91 12.78 6.56
N ASP A 121 7.39 13.12 7.75
CA ASP A 121 8.39 12.36 8.50
C ASP A 121 7.74 11.93 9.82
N VAL A 122 7.47 10.63 9.97
CA VAL A 122 6.73 10.07 11.10
C VAL A 122 7.64 9.15 11.92
N GLU A 123 7.78 9.42 13.21
CA GLU A 123 8.61 8.59 14.09
C GLU A 123 7.93 7.24 14.40
N THR A 124 6.64 7.23 14.74
CA THR A 124 5.91 5.99 15.05
C THR A 124 4.46 6.02 14.60
N VAL A 125 4.01 4.93 13.97
CA VAL A 125 2.61 4.61 13.70
C VAL A 125 2.26 3.31 14.42
N CYS A 126 1.30 3.33 15.34
CA CYS A 126 0.98 2.19 16.19
C CYS A 126 -0.52 2.13 16.53
N GLY A 127 -0.89 1.24 17.46
CA GLY A 127 -2.27 1.08 17.91
C GLY A 127 -3.20 0.64 16.79
N ASP A 128 -4.31 1.34 16.60
CA ASP A 128 -5.34 1.10 15.59
C ASP A 128 -5.33 2.15 14.46
N ALA A 129 -4.19 2.83 14.26
CA ALA A 129 -4.02 3.78 13.18
C ALA A 129 -4.14 3.12 11.79
N GLU A 130 -4.84 3.79 10.88
CA GLU A 130 -4.96 3.39 9.47
C GLU A 130 -4.38 4.50 8.59
N ILE A 131 -3.40 4.18 7.75
CA ILE A 131 -2.68 5.18 6.96
C ILE A 131 -2.70 4.91 5.46
N TYR A 132 -2.62 5.99 4.70
CA TYR A 132 -2.24 6.01 3.29
C TYR A 132 -0.94 6.80 3.19
N CYS A 133 0.13 6.19 2.71
CA CYS A 133 1.48 6.77 2.74
C CYS A 133 1.99 7.08 1.34
N PHE A 134 2.25 8.37 1.09
CA PHE A 134 2.68 8.91 -0.19
C PHE A 134 3.95 9.74 -0.02
N ASP A 135 5.04 9.35 -0.68
CA ASP A 135 6.34 10.02 -0.61
C ASP A 135 6.74 10.46 0.81
N SER A 136 6.46 9.61 1.82
CA SER A 136 6.66 9.92 3.24
C SER A 136 7.58 8.90 3.90
N VAL A 137 8.22 9.31 5.00
CA VAL A 137 9.13 8.49 5.78
C VAL A 137 8.45 8.11 7.10
N ILE A 138 8.54 6.83 7.46
CA ILE A 138 8.06 6.31 8.75
C ILE A 138 9.21 5.54 9.39
N ASN A 139 9.61 5.89 10.61
CA ASN A 139 10.66 5.16 11.31
C ASN A 139 10.15 3.81 11.84
N THR A 140 8.99 3.77 12.51
CA THR A 140 8.43 2.50 13.01
C THR A 140 6.93 2.40 12.78
N MET A 141 6.48 1.24 12.31
CA MET A 141 5.07 0.85 12.23
C MET A 141 4.87 -0.45 13.01
N GLU A 142 4.01 -0.45 14.02
CA GLU A 142 3.89 -1.57 14.97
C GLU A 142 2.47 -1.79 15.51
N ASP A 143 2.33 -2.71 16.47
CA ASP A 143 1.07 -3.15 17.08
C ASP A 143 0.06 -3.68 16.03
N HIS A 144 -1.08 -3.01 15.89
CA HIS A 144 -2.15 -3.35 14.95
C HIS A 144 -2.33 -2.26 13.89
N ALA A 145 -1.33 -1.39 13.71
CA ALA A 145 -1.37 -0.35 12.71
C ALA A 145 -1.59 -0.94 11.32
N GLN A 146 -2.37 -0.24 10.50
CA GLN A 146 -2.74 -0.66 9.15
C GLN A 146 -2.30 0.39 8.15
N ALA A 147 -1.75 -0.05 7.03
CA ALA A 147 -1.50 0.80 5.87
C ALA A 147 -2.22 0.20 4.67
N GLU A 148 -3.15 0.97 4.11
CA GLU A 148 -3.88 0.56 2.92
C GLU A 148 -3.00 0.61 1.67
N ILE A 149 -2.12 1.60 1.61
CA ILE A 149 -1.14 1.73 0.53
C ILE A 149 0.09 2.48 1.04
N ILE A 150 1.25 2.03 0.60
CA ILE A 150 2.53 2.72 0.74
C ILE A 150 3.14 2.79 -0.66
N THR A 151 3.29 3.99 -1.20
CA THR A 151 3.67 4.19 -2.61
C THR A 151 4.48 5.47 -2.82
N GLY A 152 4.84 5.78 -4.06
CA GLY A 152 5.83 6.80 -4.41
C GLY A 152 7.22 6.40 -3.92
N ASN A 153 7.99 7.37 -3.41
CA ASN A 153 9.29 7.16 -2.78
C ASN A 153 9.18 6.98 -1.25
N SER A 154 8.05 6.45 -0.77
CA SER A 154 7.84 6.23 0.67
C SER A 154 8.83 5.23 1.24
N PHE A 155 9.23 5.43 2.49
CA PHE A 155 10.17 4.56 3.17
C PHE A 155 9.68 4.26 4.59
N ILE A 156 9.58 2.98 4.94
CA ILE A 156 9.40 2.55 6.33
C ILE A 156 10.68 1.84 6.78
N LYS A 157 11.25 2.25 7.91
CA LYS A 157 12.44 1.57 8.42
C LYS A 157 12.06 0.24 9.06
N ASP A 158 11.17 0.24 10.05
CA ASP A 158 10.80 -0.96 10.80
C ASP A 158 9.29 -1.19 10.76
N VAL A 159 8.85 -2.39 10.34
CA VAL A 159 7.47 -2.87 10.42
C VAL A 159 7.45 -4.15 11.25
N GLN A 160 6.77 -4.12 12.39
CA GLN A 160 6.80 -5.19 13.39
C GLN A 160 5.45 -5.36 14.11
N GLY A 161 5.38 -6.21 15.14
CA GLY A 161 4.13 -6.56 15.80
C GLY A 161 3.20 -7.33 14.88
N ASN A 162 1.92 -6.92 14.88
CA ASN A 162 0.88 -7.44 13.98
C ASN A 162 0.51 -6.41 12.91
N ALA A 163 1.40 -5.45 12.61
CA ALA A 163 1.14 -4.40 11.62
C ALA A 163 0.83 -5.00 10.24
N GLN A 164 -0.13 -4.39 9.53
CA GLN A 164 -0.63 -4.89 8.25
C GLN A 164 -0.45 -3.84 7.16
N ILE A 165 0.08 -4.24 6.02
CA ILE A 165 0.21 -3.41 4.83
C ILE A 165 -0.54 -4.11 3.70
N GLN A 166 -1.60 -3.52 3.18
CA GLN A 166 -2.34 -4.11 2.07
C GLN A 166 -1.53 -4.05 0.77
N CYS A 167 -0.88 -2.92 0.48
CA CYS A 167 -0.15 -2.73 -0.77
C CYS A 167 1.12 -1.91 -0.57
N LEU A 168 2.27 -2.47 -0.98
CA LEU A 168 3.56 -1.79 -1.11
C LEU A 168 3.90 -1.66 -2.60
N ASP A 169 4.05 -0.43 -3.08
CA ASP A 169 3.91 -0.11 -4.50
C ASP A 169 4.93 0.94 -4.99
N ASP A 170 5.01 1.14 -6.32
CA ASP A 170 5.95 2.06 -6.98
C ASP A 170 7.41 1.80 -6.56
N ARG A 171 8.03 2.77 -5.86
CA ARG A 171 9.41 2.75 -5.36
C ARG A 171 9.44 2.66 -3.83
N ALA A 172 8.32 2.28 -3.22
CA ALA A 172 8.24 2.22 -1.78
C ALA A 172 9.15 1.14 -1.22
N MET A 173 9.71 1.41 -0.05
CA MET A 173 10.73 0.57 0.56
C MET A 173 10.41 0.30 2.03
N ILE A 174 10.63 -0.95 2.45
CA ILE A 174 10.69 -1.33 3.86
C ILE A 174 12.11 -1.83 4.15
N SER A 175 12.77 -1.34 5.20
CA SER A 175 14.07 -1.91 5.57
C SER A 175 13.90 -3.24 6.30
N ASN A 176 13.05 -3.30 7.31
CA ASN A 176 12.88 -4.45 8.18
C ASN A 176 11.40 -4.79 8.31
N LEU A 177 11.01 -5.98 7.85
CA LEU A 177 9.71 -6.60 8.10
C LEU A 177 9.90 -7.77 9.05
N GLY A 178 9.32 -7.69 10.25
CA GLY A 178 9.59 -8.64 11.33
C GLY A 178 8.34 -9.08 12.08
N GLU A 179 8.55 -10.00 13.01
CA GLU A 179 7.49 -10.52 13.91
C GLU A 179 6.32 -11.12 13.14
N ASN A 180 5.09 -10.72 13.41
CA ASN A 180 3.90 -11.19 12.69
C ASN A 180 3.42 -10.16 11.66
N ALA A 181 4.26 -9.20 11.27
CA ALA A 181 3.88 -8.20 10.30
C ALA A 181 3.59 -8.82 8.94
N VAL A 182 2.62 -8.25 8.25
CA VAL A 182 2.12 -8.79 6.98
C VAL A 182 2.13 -7.71 5.91
N VAL A 183 2.62 -8.07 4.73
CA VAL A 183 2.40 -7.33 3.49
C VAL A 183 1.56 -8.20 2.55
N HIS A 184 0.36 -7.77 2.19
CA HIS A 184 -0.50 -8.58 1.33
C HIS A 184 -0.02 -8.57 -0.12
N GLU A 185 0.36 -7.41 -0.64
CA GLU A 185 0.81 -7.27 -2.02
C GLU A 185 2.02 -6.35 -2.12
N MET A 186 3.03 -6.82 -2.84
CA MET A 186 4.18 -6.03 -3.30
C MET A 186 4.20 -6.02 -4.83
N LYS A 187 4.34 -4.85 -5.43
CA LYS A 187 4.31 -4.68 -6.89
C LYS A 187 5.24 -3.56 -7.37
N ASP A 188 5.27 -3.31 -8.68
CA ASP A 188 6.18 -2.39 -9.37
C ASP A 188 7.65 -2.65 -9.04
N ILE A 189 8.40 -1.66 -8.53
CA ILE A 189 9.82 -1.78 -8.13
C ILE A 189 9.99 -1.64 -6.61
N SER A 190 8.95 -1.98 -5.85
CA SER A 190 8.96 -1.95 -4.40
C SER A 190 10.00 -2.91 -3.81
N LEU A 191 10.53 -2.56 -2.64
CA LEU A 191 11.61 -3.31 -2.01
C LEU A 191 11.34 -3.58 -0.54
N ILE A 192 11.59 -4.82 -0.11
CA ILE A 192 11.86 -5.15 1.30
C ILE A 192 13.31 -5.58 1.43
N ARG A 193 14.09 -4.95 2.30
CA ARG A 193 15.50 -5.35 2.49
C ARG A 193 15.60 -6.64 3.30
N TYR A 194 14.97 -6.68 4.46
CA TYR A 194 15.02 -7.83 5.36
C TYR A 194 13.61 -8.22 5.80
N ALA A 195 13.20 -9.45 5.50
CA ALA A 195 12.01 -10.07 6.03
C ALA A 195 12.40 -11.28 6.91
N TYR A 196 12.01 -11.27 8.18
CA TYR A 196 12.51 -12.19 9.19
C TYR A 196 11.45 -12.55 10.25
N ARG A 197 11.80 -13.46 11.17
CA ARG A 197 10.88 -14.06 12.17
C ARG A 197 9.66 -14.71 11.49
N ASP A 198 8.44 -14.40 11.91
CA ASP A 198 7.20 -15.04 11.45
C ASP A 198 6.42 -14.16 10.44
N SER A 199 7.12 -13.20 9.81
CA SER A 199 6.50 -12.22 8.92
C SER A 199 6.00 -12.86 7.63
N GLN A 200 5.05 -12.20 6.97
CA GLN A 200 4.37 -12.78 5.82
C GLN A 200 4.25 -11.79 4.67
N ILE A 201 4.51 -12.27 3.47
CA ILE A 201 4.25 -11.57 2.22
C ILE A 201 3.33 -12.45 1.39
N HIS A 202 2.06 -12.08 1.20
CA HIS A 202 1.15 -12.97 0.47
C HIS A 202 1.49 -13.03 -1.03
N THR A 203 1.79 -11.88 -1.63
CA THR A 203 2.06 -11.80 -3.06
C THR A 203 3.18 -10.83 -3.40
N LEU A 204 4.12 -11.28 -4.23
CA LEU A 204 5.24 -10.52 -4.79
C LEU A 204 5.08 -10.50 -6.32
N GLN A 205 4.90 -9.33 -6.92
CA GLN A 205 4.53 -9.14 -8.34
C GLN A 205 5.48 -8.20 -9.08
N ASP A 206 5.33 -8.13 -10.39
CA ASP A 206 6.08 -7.22 -11.28
C ASP A 206 7.59 -7.29 -11.07
N ASN A 207 8.27 -6.18 -10.79
CA ASN A 207 9.72 -6.13 -10.56
C ASN A 207 10.05 -5.94 -9.07
N SER A 208 9.11 -6.30 -8.18
CA SER A 208 9.29 -6.13 -6.74
C SER A 208 10.33 -7.12 -6.20
N ARG A 209 10.98 -6.75 -5.10
CA ARG A 209 12.17 -7.47 -4.63
C ARG A 209 12.24 -7.59 -3.12
N ILE A 210 12.75 -8.74 -2.67
CA ILE A 210 13.15 -8.99 -1.28
C ILE A 210 14.64 -9.31 -1.28
N LEU A 211 15.46 -8.56 -0.54
CA LEU A 211 16.92 -8.83 -0.51
C LEU A 211 17.27 -10.01 0.41
N SER A 212 16.58 -10.15 1.54
CA SER A 212 16.81 -11.25 2.46
C SER A 212 15.51 -11.73 3.08
N LEU A 213 15.24 -13.02 2.89
CA LEU A 213 14.15 -13.78 3.47
C LEU A 213 14.76 -14.77 4.47
N ASN A 214 14.45 -14.65 5.76
CA ASN A 214 15.05 -15.46 6.84
C ASN A 214 14.01 -15.81 7.91
N GLY A 215 14.37 -16.59 8.92
CA GLY A 215 13.48 -17.01 10.00
C GLY A 215 12.44 -17.99 9.51
N ASN A 216 11.21 -17.84 10.00
CA ASN A 216 10.03 -18.59 9.59
C ASN A 216 9.17 -17.79 8.59
N THR A 217 9.77 -16.82 7.89
CA THR A 217 9.05 -15.90 7.01
C THR A 217 8.41 -16.65 5.84
N ARG A 218 7.20 -16.23 5.45
CA ARG A 218 6.44 -16.86 4.37
C ARG A 218 6.21 -15.91 3.21
N VAL A 219 6.48 -16.39 2.00
CA VAL A 219 6.03 -15.77 0.75
C VAL A 219 4.98 -16.67 0.14
N GLY A 220 3.80 -16.16 -0.16
CA GLY A 220 2.76 -16.91 -0.86
C GLY A 220 3.14 -17.11 -2.32
N THR A 221 2.80 -16.15 -3.18
CA THR A 221 3.05 -16.27 -4.62
C THR A 221 4.02 -15.21 -5.13
N MET A 222 5.02 -15.64 -5.90
CA MET A 222 5.86 -14.78 -6.72
C MET A 222 5.39 -14.84 -8.18
N ASN A 223 5.15 -13.67 -8.79
CA ASN A 223 4.69 -13.50 -10.18
C ASN A 223 5.49 -12.40 -10.91
N GLY A 224 5.38 -12.36 -12.25
CA GLY A 224 6.05 -11.36 -13.08
C GLY A 224 7.56 -11.58 -13.12
N HIS A 225 8.33 -10.57 -12.75
CA HIS A 225 9.79 -10.55 -12.65
C HIS A 225 10.26 -10.41 -11.21
N ALA A 226 9.45 -10.84 -10.25
CA ALA A 226 9.71 -10.73 -8.82
C ALA A 226 10.99 -11.49 -8.42
N ILE A 227 11.77 -10.90 -7.51
CA ILE A 227 13.07 -11.45 -7.10
C ILE A 227 13.16 -11.57 -5.57
N VAL A 228 13.64 -12.73 -5.11
CA VAL A 228 14.19 -12.92 -3.76
C VAL A 228 15.68 -13.19 -3.90
N ASP A 229 16.53 -12.31 -3.38
CA ASP A 229 17.99 -12.46 -3.55
C ASP A 229 18.53 -13.62 -2.71
N LEU A 230 18.19 -13.64 -1.43
CA LEU A 230 18.65 -14.64 -0.48
C LEU A 230 17.47 -15.15 0.34
N ALA A 231 17.19 -16.44 0.23
CA ALA A 231 16.27 -17.14 1.10
C ALA A 231 17.04 -18.09 2.01
N SER A 232 16.79 -18.00 3.32
CA SER A 232 17.48 -18.73 4.37
C SER A 232 16.57 -19.06 5.55
N GLY A 233 17.07 -19.85 6.51
CA GLY A 233 16.29 -20.29 7.66
C GLY A 233 15.15 -21.23 7.26
N GLN A 234 14.11 -21.31 8.10
CA GLN A 234 12.90 -22.10 7.86
C GLN A 234 11.88 -21.34 6.99
N SER A 235 12.35 -20.43 6.13
CA SER A 235 11.46 -19.64 5.28
C SER A 235 10.78 -20.52 4.23
N VAL A 236 9.60 -20.08 3.81
CA VAL A 236 8.76 -20.84 2.86
C VAL A 236 8.33 -19.91 1.73
N ILE A 237 8.44 -20.41 0.50
CA ILE A 237 7.86 -19.79 -0.68
C ILE A 237 6.84 -20.78 -1.27
N GLU A 238 5.55 -20.45 -1.24
CA GLU A 238 4.50 -21.39 -1.66
C GLU A 238 4.54 -21.61 -3.19
N LYS A 239 4.72 -20.54 -3.96
CA LYS A 239 4.75 -20.61 -5.43
C LYS A 239 5.73 -19.61 -6.04
N VAL A 240 6.57 -20.10 -6.96
CA VAL A 240 7.40 -19.28 -7.84
C VAL A 240 6.97 -19.48 -9.30
N SER A 241 6.39 -18.44 -9.90
CA SER A 241 5.88 -18.47 -11.27
C SER A 241 6.97 -18.16 -12.31
N CYS A 242 6.67 -18.40 -13.59
CA CYS A 242 7.56 -18.06 -14.71
C CYS A 242 8.03 -16.60 -14.65
N GLY A 243 9.32 -16.37 -14.92
CA GLY A 243 9.94 -15.04 -14.93
C GLY A 243 10.47 -14.56 -13.57
N CYS A 244 10.09 -15.22 -12.48
CA CYS A 244 10.57 -14.92 -11.14
C CYS A 244 11.92 -15.58 -10.83
N ALA A 245 12.65 -15.02 -9.86
CA ALA A 245 13.96 -15.54 -9.47
C ALA A 245 14.15 -15.63 -7.94
N VAL A 246 14.74 -16.74 -7.48
CA VAL A 246 15.31 -16.89 -6.13
C VAL A 246 16.80 -17.17 -6.29
N LEU A 247 17.66 -16.20 -5.95
CA LEU A 247 19.07 -16.21 -6.38
C LEU A 247 20.03 -16.93 -5.41
N GLY A 248 19.62 -17.12 -4.16
CA GLY A 248 20.40 -17.80 -3.14
C GLY A 248 19.49 -18.56 -2.21
N LEU A 249 19.34 -19.86 -2.43
CA LEU A 249 18.50 -20.73 -1.61
C LEU A 249 19.36 -21.57 -0.64
N SER A 250 19.16 -21.41 0.66
CA SER A 250 19.76 -22.29 1.67
C SER A 250 19.00 -23.61 1.83
N HIS A 251 19.63 -24.63 2.42
CA HIS A 251 19.10 -26.00 2.51
C HIS A 251 17.77 -26.13 3.27
N ASP A 252 17.51 -25.27 4.25
CA ASP A 252 16.34 -25.36 5.13
C ASP A 252 15.10 -24.64 4.57
N VAL A 253 15.26 -23.94 3.44
CA VAL A 253 14.16 -23.20 2.80
C VAL A 253 13.31 -24.15 1.98
N GLN A 254 12.00 -23.94 2.03
CA GLN A 254 11.04 -24.72 1.26
C GLN A 254 10.45 -23.90 0.12
N ILE A 255 10.51 -24.42 -1.10
CA ILE A 255 9.72 -23.93 -2.24
C ILE A 255 8.72 -25.01 -2.62
N LYS A 256 7.42 -24.76 -2.45
CA LYS A 256 6.40 -25.82 -2.64
C LYS A 256 6.00 -26.04 -4.10
N LYS A 257 5.93 -24.96 -4.89
CA LYS A 257 5.61 -25.03 -6.32
C LYS A 257 6.57 -24.17 -7.13
N LEU A 258 7.21 -24.77 -8.13
CA LEU A 258 8.07 -24.08 -9.09
C LEU A 258 7.49 -24.26 -10.50
N GLU A 259 7.16 -23.17 -11.18
CA GLU A 259 6.65 -23.21 -12.56
C GLU A 259 7.80 -23.16 -13.58
N ALA A 260 7.56 -23.73 -14.77
CA ALA A 260 8.53 -23.68 -15.85
C ALA A 260 8.88 -22.22 -16.20
N GLY A 261 10.17 -21.91 -16.33
CA GLY A 261 10.67 -20.55 -16.57
C GLY A 261 10.91 -19.73 -15.30
N ALA A 262 10.67 -20.27 -14.11
CA ALA A 262 11.18 -19.72 -12.87
C ALA A 262 12.66 -20.10 -12.65
N ALA A 263 13.45 -19.21 -12.07
CA ALA A 263 14.86 -19.44 -11.76
C ALA A 263 15.06 -19.61 -10.24
N VAL A 264 15.64 -20.72 -9.81
CA VAL A 264 16.03 -20.94 -8.40
C VAL A 264 17.48 -21.39 -8.38
N ILE A 265 18.32 -20.62 -7.70
CA ILE A 265 19.76 -20.84 -7.61
C ILE A 265 20.10 -21.18 -6.15
N PRO A 266 20.51 -22.42 -5.85
CA PRO A 266 21.00 -22.78 -4.53
C PRO A 266 22.27 -22.01 -4.17
N LEU A 267 22.44 -21.70 -2.88
CA LEU A 267 23.71 -21.21 -2.37
C LEU A 267 24.78 -22.29 -2.61
N ARG A 268 25.77 -22.00 -3.46
CA ARG A 268 26.96 -22.86 -3.56
C ARG A 268 27.73 -22.74 -2.26
N LYS A 269 27.75 -23.82 -1.47
CA LYS A 269 28.76 -24.00 -0.44
C LYS A 269 30.10 -24.11 -1.17
N VAL A 270 30.93 -23.09 -1.10
CA VAL A 270 32.36 -23.26 -1.41
C VAL A 270 32.90 -24.02 -0.21
N ASP A 271 32.91 -25.34 -0.32
CA ASP A 271 33.55 -26.20 0.68
C ASP A 271 35.06 -25.90 0.65
N TYR A 272 35.51 -24.97 1.48
CA TYR A 272 36.89 -24.94 1.95
C TYR A 272 37.09 -26.06 2.98
N TYR A 273 36.90 -27.30 2.54
CA TYR A 273 37.57 -28.43 3.15
C TYR A 273 38.74 -28.79 2.23
N ARG A 274 39.88 -28.15 2.51
CA ARG A 274 41.18 -28.67 2.10
C ARG A 274 41.43 -29.93 2.94
N SER A 275 40.93 -31.06 2.48
CA SER A 275 41.31 -32.39 2.96
C SER A 275 42.12 -33.06 1.86
N ASP A 276 43.43 -33.03 2.06
CA ASP A 276 44.43 -34.01 1.63
C ASP A 276 44.34 -34.51 0.18
N LEU A 277 45.14 -33.88 -0.68
CA LEU A 277 45.69 -34.52 -1.87
C LEU A 277 46.45 -35.79 -1.44
N PRO A 278 46.19 -36.97 -2.02
CA PRO A 278 47.05 -38.12 -1.80
C PRO A 278 48.28 -37.94 -2.69
N PHE A 279 49.38 -37.49 -2.11
CA PHE A 279 50.69 -37.85 -2.64
C PHE A 279 51.11 -39.13 -1.91
N SER A 280 50.97 -40.26 -2.60
CA SER A 280 51.74 -41.46 -2.29
C SER A 280 53.14 -41.31 -2.88
N ASP A 281 54.15 -41.70 -2.11
CA ASP A 281 55.51 -41.99 -2.59
C ASP A 281 55.50 -43.08 -3.68
#